data_AF-A0A8T5WPD0-F1
#
_entry.id   AF-A0A8T5WPD0-F1
#
_cell.length_a   1.000
_cell.length_b   1.000
_cell.length_c   1.000
_cell.angle_alpha   90.00
_cell.angle_beta   90.00
_cell.angle_gamma   90.00
#
_symmetry.space_group_name_H-M   'P 1'
#
loop_
_entity.id
_entity.type
_entity.pdbx_description
1 polymer ?
#
loop_
_entity_poly.entity_id
_entity_poly.type
_entity_poly.pdbx_seq_one_letter_code
_entity_poly.pdbx_strand_id
1 'polypeptide(L)'
;MKKGQTEIIGFMVIILLLFFALIFYFKFSASDDTDFLGETELSLEVSNLLTVIKQYSLCEGVSLGDAIKTCAQGGGFVCDVDACDTVQQEVAQITSLDGWEETSYMFYIGDVLYSSRTCAGNTLAEGYTTAGIDVRLVYCY
;
A
#
# COMPACT_ATOMS: atom_id res chain seq x y z
N MET A 1 64.88 -18.52 -12.52
CA MET A 1 64.18 -17.24 -12.24
C MET A 1 62.79 -17.09 -12.88
N LYS A 2 62.34 -17.92 -13.85
CA LYS A 2 61.05 -17.71 -14.55
C LYS A 2 59.79 -18.30 -13.87
N LYS A 3 59.93 -19.12 -12.81
CA LYS A 3 58.77 -19.76 -12.15
C LYS A 3 58.03 -18.85 -11.17
N GLY A 4 58.75 -18.13 -10.29
CA GLY A 4 58.12 -17.23 -9.31
C GLY A 4 57.38 -16.03 -9.91
N GLN A 5 57.81 -15.53 -11.08
CA GLN A 5 57.08 -14.48 -11.81
C GLN A 5 55.71 -14.96 -12.29
N THR A 6 55.56 -16.24 -12.62
CA THR A 6 54.30 -16.79 -13.14
C THR A 6 53.27 -16.95 -12.01
N GLU A 7 53.72 -17.34 -10.81
CA GLU A 7 52.86 -17.42 -9.61
C GLU A 7 52.37 -16.02 -9.17
N ILE A 8 53.24 -15.01 -9.21
CA ILE A 8 52.87 -13.63 -8.85
C ILE A 8 51.85 -13.06 -9.84
N ILE A 9 51.98 -13.34 -11.14
CA ILE A 9 51.02 -12.91 -12.16
C ILE A 9 49.65 -13.58 -11.93
N GLY A 10 49.63 -14.89 -11.62
CA GLY A 10 48.39 -15.60 -11.31
C GLY A 10 47.67 -15.00 -10.10
N PHE A 11 48.41 -14.67 -9.03
CA PHE A 11 47.86 -14.05 -7.85
C PHE A 11 47.30 -12.64 -8.13
N MET A 12 47.99 -11.86 -8.97
CA MET A 12 47.53 -10.54 -9.39
C MET A 12 46.20 -10.59 -10.15
N VAL A 13 46.01 -11.58 -11.02
CA VAL A 13 44.74 -11.78 -11.76
C VAL A 13 43.61 -12.16 -10.80
N ILE A 14 43.87 -13.03 -9.82
CA ILE A 14 42.87 -13.41 -8.81
C ILE A 14 42.44 -12.19 -7.98
N ILE A 15 43.39 -11.37 -7.54
CA ILE A 15 43.09 -10.13 -6.80
C ILE A 15 42.21 -9.20 -7.64
N LEU A 16 42.55 -8.99 -8.91
CA LEU A 16 41.75 -8.16 -9.81
C LEU A 16 40.32 -8.69 -9.96
N LEU A 17 40.15 -10.01 -10.12
CA LEU A 17 38.82 -10.63 -10.19
C LEU A 17 38.02 -10.41 -8.91
N LEU A 18 38.66 -10.50 -7.73
CA LEU A 18 38.01 -10.22 -6.45
C LEU A 18 37.58 -8.76 -6.32
N PHE A 19 38.39 -7.81 -6.81
CA PHE A 19 38.00 -6.40 -6.87
C PHE A 19 36.78 -6.18 -7.76
N PHE A 20 36.74 -6.78 -8.95
CA PHE A 20 35.56 -6.70 -9.82
C PHE A 20 34.33 -7.34 -9.17
N ALA A 21 34.48 -8.50 -8.54
CA ALA A 21 33.38 -9.16 -7.83
C ALA A 21 32.83 -8.29 -6.69
N LEU A 22 33.71 -7.63 -5.93
CA LEU A 22 33.32 -6.72 -4.85
C LEU A 22 32.61 -5.47 -5.40
N ILE A 23 33.10 -4.88 -6.49
CA ILE A 23 32.44 -3.75 -7.15
C ILE A 23 31.05 -4.15 -7.66
N PHE A 24 30.92 -5.32 -8.30
CA PHE A 24 29.62 -5.82 -8.74
C PHE A 24 28.70 -6.09 -7.56
N TYR A 25 29.20 -6.71 -6.48
CA TYR A 25 28.43 -6.95 -5.26
C TYR A 25 27.88 -5.64 -4.70
N PHE A 26 28.71 -4.61 -4.52
CA PHE A 26 28.22 -3.32 -4.02
C PHE A 26 27.27 -2.64 -5.00
N LYS A 27 27.51 -2.73 -6.31
CA LYS A 27 26.61 -2.15 -7.32
C LYS A 27 25.24 -2.82 -7.34
N PHE A 28 25.17 -4.14 -7.23
CA PHE A 28 23.91 -4.89 -7.24
C PHE A 28 23.23 -4.93 -5.87
N SER A 29 23.98 -4.88 -4.77
CA SER A 29 23.42 -4.77 -3.42
C SER A 29 22.87 -3.38 -3.13
N ALA A 30 23.42 -2.34 -3.76
CA ALA A 30 22.90 -0.97 -3.62
C ALA A 30 21.69 -0.68 -4.54
N SER A 31 21.28 -1.63 -5.38
CA SER A 31 20.06 -1.50 -6.19
C SER A 31 18.81 -2.11 -5.55
N ASP A 32 18.95 -2.74 -4.37
CA ASP A 32 17.82 -3.08 -3.49
C ASP A 32 17.47 -1.88 -2.60
N ASP A 33 17.36 -0.69 -3.19
CA ASP A 33 16.59 0.41 -2.60
C ASP A 33 15.12 0.01 -2.74
N THR A 34 14.65 -0.94 -1.92
CA THR A 34 13.29 -0.82 -1.41
C THR A 34 13.28 0.53 -0.73
N ASP A 35 12.73 1.55 -1.40
CA ASP A 35 12.68 2.92 -0.93
C ASP A 35 11.82 2.94 0.34
N PHE A 36 12.43 2.54 1.45
CA PHE A 36 11.77 2.35 2.74
C PHE A 36 11.11 3.66 3.18
N LEU A 37 11.72 4.79 2.80
CA LEU A 37 11.14 6.11 3.01
C LEU A 37 9.91 6.31 2.13
N GLY A 38 9.98 5.96 0.84
CA GLY A 38 8.82 5.97 -0.07
C GLY A 38 7.67 5.06 0.38
N GLU A 39 7.95 3.83 0.80
CA GLU A 39 6.92 2.92 1.34
C GLU A 39 6.31 3.44 2.64
N THR A 40 7.12 4.06 3.50
CA THR A 40 6.63 4.69 4.75
C THR A 40 5.76 5.90 4.46
N GLU A 41 6.13 6.73 3.49
CA GLU A 41 5.33 7.89 3.06
C GLU A 41 3.97 7.45 2.51
N LEU A 42 3.97 6.45 1.62
CA LEU A 42 2.74 5.85 1.10
C LEU A 42 1.88 5.25 2.23
N SER A 43 2.48 4.53 3.19
CA SER A 43 1.75 3.99 4.35
C SER A 43 1.05 5.09 5.16
N LEU A 44 1.73 6.21 5.37
CA LEU A 44 1.16 7.36 6.08
C LEU A 44 0.02 8.00 5.29
N GLU A 45 0.14 8.09 3.97
CA GLU A 45 -0.93 8.60 3.08
C GLU A 45 -2.18 7.72 3.19
N VAL A 46 -2.06 6.40 3.03
CA VAL A 46 -3.20 5.46 3.15
C VAL A 46 -3.82 5.54 4.55
N SER A 47 -3.00 5.60 5.60
CA SER A 47 -3.48 5.71 7.00
C SER A 47 -4.25 7.00 7.26
N ASN A 48 -3.74 8.12 6.74
CA ASN A 48 -4.39 9.42 6.86
C ASN A 48 -5.71 9.44 6.10
N LEU A 49 -5.73 8.92 4.87
CA LEU A 49 -6.93 8.82 4.06
C LEU A 49 -8.00 7.97 4.74
N LEU A 50 -7.62 6.80 5.29
CA LEU A 50 -8.55 5.95 6.05
C LEU A 50 -9.12 6.66 7.28
N THR A 51 -8.31 7.49 7.94
CA THR A 51 -8.76 8.32 9.07
C THR A 51 -9.76 9.39 8.61
N VAL A 52 -9.51 10.04 7.48
CA VAL A 52 -10.42 11.02 6.87
C VAL A 52 -11.74 10.36 6.49
N ILE A 53 -11.71 9.20 5.83
CA ILE A 53 -12.90 8.42 5.48
C ILE A 53 -13.73 8.13 6.73
N LYS A 54 -13.11 7.72 7.83
CA LYS A 54 -13.85 7.44 9.07
C LYS A 54 -14.51 8.68 9.68
N GLN A 55 -13.87 9.84 9.58
CA GLN A 55 -14.34 11.08 10.21
C GLN A 55 -15.22 11.94 9.30
N TYR A 56 -15.32 11.61 8.01
CA TYR A 56 -16.10 12.35 7.04
C TYR A 56 -17.57 12.44 7.48
N SER A 57 -18.13 13.65 7.50
CA SER A 57 -19.51 13.88 7.94
C SER A 57 -20.45 13.73 6.75
N LEU A 58 -21.40 12.78 6.83
CA LEU A 58 -22.38 12.54 5.78
C LEU A 58 -23.61 13.44 5.94
N CYS A 59 -24.23 13.38 7.11
CA CYS A 59 -25.36 14.21 7.50
C CYS A 59 -25.25 14.59 8.98
N GLU A 60 -26.23 15.33 9.50
CA GLU A 60 -26.17 15.93 10.83
C GLU A 60 -25.95 14.86 11.93
N GLY A 61 -24.74 14.84 12.49
CA GLY A 61 -24.36 13.92 13.56
C GLY A 61 -24.00 12.49 13.13
N VAL A 62 -23.90 12.20 11.82
CA VAL A 62 -23.55 10.87 11.32
C VAL A 62 -22.28 10.93 10.48
N SER A 63 -21.27 10.18 10.91
CA SER A 63 -20.02 10.03 10.17
C SER A 63 -20.09 8.87 9.17
N LEU A 64 -19.23 8.90 8.16
CA LEU A 64 -19.02 7.79 7.23
C LEU A 64 -18.47 6.56 7.97
N GLY A 65 -17.74 6.74 9.08
CA GLY A 65 -17.40 5.64 9.99
C GLY A 65 -18.60 4.93 10.60
N ASP A 66 -19.68 5.66 10.91
CA ASP A 66 -20.93 5.08 11.39
C ASP A 66 -21.66 4.35 10.26
N ALA A 67 -21.64 4.89 9.04
CA ALA A 67 -22.19 4.20 7.87
C ALA A 67 -21.44 2.90 7.53
N ILE A 68 -20.11 2.90 7.62
CA ILE A 68 -19.28 1.70 7.48
C ILE A 68 -19.68 0.67 8.53
N LYS A 69 -19.88 1.08 9.79
CA LYS A 69 -20.32 0.19 10.86
C LYS A 69 -21.71 -0.40 10.59
N THR A 70 -22.68 0.41 10.17
CA THR A 70 -24.02 -0.05 9.82
C THR A 70 -23.98 -1.02 8.64
N CYS A 71 -23.22 -0.69 7.60
CA CYS A 71 -23.03 -1.56 6.45
C CYS A 71 -22.41 -2.91 6.87
N ALA A 72 -21.34 -2.88 7.68
CA ALA A 72 -20.68 -4.08 8.19
C ALA A 72 -21.64 -5.00 8.97
N GLN A 73 -22.56 -4.44 9.75
CA GLN A 73 -23.51 -5.21 10.57
C GLN A 73 -24.64 -5.91 9.79
N GLY A 74 -24.60 -5.90 8.45
CA GLY A 74 -25.59 -6.55 7.59
C GLY A 74 -26.50 -5.58 6.84
N GLY A 75 -26.03 -4.34 6.62
CA GLY A 75 -26.78 -3.31 5.90
C GLY A 75 -27.69 -2.46 6.80
N GLY A 76 -28.42 -1.55 6.18
CA GLY A 76 -29.28 -0.60 6.88
C GLY A 76 -29.35 0.73 6.14
N PHE A 77 -29.97 1.74 6.76
CA PHE A 77 -30.08 3.07 6.18
C PHE A 77 -29.31 4.10 6.99
N VAL A 78 -28.63 4.99 6.29
CA VAL A 78 -27.96 6.16 6.83
C VAL A 78 -28.35 7.35 5.96
N CYS A 79 -28.82 8.44 6.61
CA CYS A 79 -29.28 9.63 5.92
C CYS A 79 -30.35 9.32 4.84
N ASP A 80 -31.30 8.41 5.14
CA ASP A 80 -32.37 7.94 4.25
C ASP A 80 -31.92 7.17 2.98
N VAL A 81 -30.64 6.80 2.89
CA VAL A 81 -30.07 6.01 1.78
C VAL A 81 -29.45 4.72 2.34
N ASP A 82 -29.32 3.68 1.53
CA ASP A 82 -28.64 2.45 1.96
C ASP A 82 -27.20 2.76 2.41
N ALA A 83 -26.82 2.23 3.58
CA ALA A 83 -25.54 2.51 4.21
C ALA A 83 -24.36 2.01 3.37
N CYS A 84 -24.50 0.86 2.72
CA CYS A 84 -23.45 0.27 1.91
C CYS A 84 -23.28 1.01 0.58
N ASP A 85 -24.39 1.39 -0.07
CA ASP A 85 -24.36 2.22 -1.28
C ASP A 85 -23.73 3.59 -0.98
N THR A 86 -24.10 4.20 0.15
CA THR A 86 -23.52 5.47 0.61
C THR A 86 -22.01 5.33 0.82
N VAL A 87 -21.56 4.26 1.49
CA VAL A 87 -20.12 4.03 1.71
C VAL A 87 -19.38 3.88 0.38
N GLN A 88 -19.91 3.11 -0.55
CA GLN A 88 -19.28 2.92 -1.86
C GLN A 88 -19.14 4.25 -2.61
N GLN A 89 -20.20 5.06 -2.66
CA GLN A 89 -20.19 6.34 -3.36
C GLN A 89 -19.21 7.34 -2.72
N GLU A 90 -19.26 7.48 -1.40
CA GLU A 90 -18.49 8.48 -0.67
C GLU A 90 -17.00 8.11 -0.62
N VAL A 91 -16.66 6.82 -0.47
CA VAL A 91 -15.27 6.37 -0.57
C VAL A 91 -14.70 6.63 -1.97
N ALA A 92 -15.47 6.37 -3.04
CA ALA A 92 -15.05 6.70 -4.40
C ALA A 92 -14.85 8.21 -4.61
N GLN A 93 -15.73 9.03 -4.02
CA GLN A 93 -15.59 10.48 -4.08
C GLN A 93 -14.36 10.97 -3.32
N ILE A 94 -14.15 10.52 -2.09
CA ILE A 94 -13.01 10.95 -1.25
C ILE A 94 -11.68 10.54 -1.87
N THR A 95 -11.56 9.30 -2.33
CA THR A 95 -10.33 8.81 -3.01
C THR A 95 -10.04 9.58 -4.30
N SER A 96 -11.07 9.92 -5.09
CA SER A 96 -10.88 10.74 -6.29
C SER A 96 -10.40 12.16 -6.00
N LEU A 97 -10.77 12.73 -4.85
CA LEU A 97 -10.30 14.05 -4.41
C LEU A 97 -8.83 14.03 -3.99
N ASP A 98 -8.34 12.89 -3.51
CA ASP A 98 -6.93 12.65 -3.19
C ASP A 98 -6.09 12.35 -4.45
N GLY A 99 -6.73 12.30 -5.62
CA GLY A 99 -6.07 12.03 -6.90
C GLY A 99 -5.89 10.55 -7.21
N TRP A 100 -6.47 9.66 -6.41
CA TRP A 100 -6.41 8.22 -6.66
C TRP A 100 -7.38 7.82 -7.78
N GLU A 101 -6.91 7.00 -8.70
CA GLU A 101 -7.74 6.44 -9.76
C GLU A 101 -8.55 5.25 -9.22
N GLU A 102 -9.67 4.92 -9.85
CA GLU A 102 -10.49 3.75 -9.48
C GLU A 102 -9.72 2.41 -9.50
N THR A 103 -8.59 2.35 -10.20
CA THR A 103 -7.71 1.17 -10.26
C THR A 103 -6.57 1.20 -9.25
N SER A 104 -6.32 2.32 -8.57
CA SER A 104 -5.21 2.46 -7.63
C SER A 104 -5.60 2.13 -6.19
N TYR A 105 -6.86 1.74 -5.94
CA TYR A 105 -7.27 1.34 -4.60
C TYR A 105 -8.32 0.23 -4.56
N MET A 106 -8.37 -0.47 -3.43
CA MET A 106 -9.46 -1.37 -3.07
C MET A 106 -9.94 -1.07 -1.67
N PHE A 107 -11.27 -1.05 -1.48
CA PHE A 107 -11.87 -0.84 -0.17
C PHE A 107 -12.70 -2.05 0.23
N TYR A 108 -12.40 -2.64 1.38
CA TYR A 108 -13.05 -3.85 1.88
C TYR A 108 -13.76 -3.59 3.20
N ILE A 109 -14.91 -4.20 3.36
CA ILE A 109 -15.58 -4.37 4.65
C ILE A 109 -15.80 -5.88 4.83
N GLY A 110 -15.05 -6.47 5.77
CA GLY A 110 -14.87 -7.91 5.89
C GLY A 110 -14.23 -8.49 4.63
N ASP A 111 -14.97 -9.41 3.99
CA ASP A 111 -14.58 -10.09 2.75
C ASP A 111 -15.22 -9.49 1.49
N VAL A 112 -16.02 -8.42 1.63
CA VAL A 112 -16.75 -7.79 0.53
C VAL A 112 -15.97 -6.58 0.01
N LEU A 113 -15.80 -6.52 -1.32
CA LEU A 113 -15.17 -5.41 -2.03
C LEU A 113 -16.21 -4.33 -2.36
N TYR A 114 -15.90 -3.09 -2.00
CA TYR A 114 -16.74 -1.90 -2.23
C TYR A 114 -16.09 -0.88 -3.19
N SER A 115 -14.90 -1.17 -3.72
CA SER A 115 -14.35 -0.41 -4.86
C SER A 115 -14.84 -0.98 -6.19
N SER A 116 -14.82 -0.16 -7.26
CA SER A 116 -15.27 -0.57 -8.58
C SER A 116 -14.34 -1.60 -9.25
N ARG A 117 -13.07 -1.65 -8.84
CA ARG A 117 -12.05 -2.50 -9.46
C ARG A 117 -11.11 -3.11 -8.42
N THR A 118 -10.45 -4.19 -8.85
CA THR A 118 -9.35 -4.85 -8.13
C THR A 118 -8.02 -4.38 -8.69
N CYS A 119 -7.04 -4.21 -7.82
CA CYS A 119 -5.70 -3.81 -8.21
C CYS A 119 -4.89 -4.92 -8.89
N ALA A 120 -3.85 -4.49 -9.61
CA ALA A 120 -2.75 -5.33 -10.08
C ALA A 120 -1.42 -4.67 -9.70
N GLY A 121 -0.50 -5.39 -9.06
CA GLY A 121 0.81 -4.87 -8.66
C GLY A 121 1.13 -5.07 -7.18
N ASN A 122 2.01 -4.23 -6.65
CA ASN A 122 2.30 -4.19 -5.22
C ASN A 122 1.14 -3.51 -4.50
N THR A 123 0.91 -3.93 -3.25
CA THR A 123 -0.23 -3.43 -2.47
C THR A 123 0.23 -3.03 -1.10
N LEU A 124 -0.20 -1.85 -0.66
CA LEU A 124 -0.09 -1.39 0.71
C LEU A 124 -1.49 -1.38 1.32
N ALA A 125 -1.68 -2.02 2.46
CA ALA A 125 -2.99 -2.15 3.09
C ALA A 125 -2.97 -1.58 4.50
N GLU A 126 -3.94 -0.74 4.80
CA GLU A 126 -4.24 -0.27 6.15
C GLU A 126 -5.66 -0.64 6.53
N GLY A 127 -5.91 -0.86 7.82
CA GLY A 127 -7.21 -1.31 8.25
C GLY A 127 -7.51 -1.10 9.72
N TYR A 128 -8.79 -1.20 10.07
CA TYR A 128 -9.27 -1.14 11.43
C TYR A 128 -10.46 -2.08 11.62
N THR A 129 -10.69 -2.53 12.83
CA THR A 129 -11.84 -3.37 13.16
C THR A 129 -12.98 -2.52 13.73
N THR A 130 -14.19 -2.70 13.21
CA THR A 130 -15.42 -2.12 13.76
C THR A 130 -16.52 -3.17 13.83
N ALA A 131 -17.25 -3.23 14.94
CA ALA A 131 -18.27 -4.25 15.19
C ALA A 131 -17.80 -5.72 14.99
N GLY A 132 -16.50 -5.99 15.18
CA GLY A 132 -15.90 -7.30 14.95
C GLY A 132 -15.63 -7.63 13.48
N ILE A 133 -15.72 -6.64 12.58
CA ILE A 133 -15.51 -6.77 11.15
C ILE A 133 -14.35 -5.87 10.73
N ASP A 134 -13.44 -6.41 9.93
CA ASP A 134 -12.26 -5.70 9.47
C ASP A 134 -12.56 -4.83 8.27
N VAL A 135 -12.26 -3.55 8.37
CA VAL A 135 -12.33 -2.58 7.28
C VAL A 135 -10.91 -2.36 6.78
N ARG A 136 -10.68 -2.49 5.47
CA ARG A 136 -9.35 -2.36 4.87
C ARG A 136 -9.37 -1.44 3.66
N LEU A 137 -8.44 -0.50 3.61
CA LEU A 137 -8.12 0.28 2.43
C LEU A 137 -6.77 -0.20 1.90
N VAL A 138 -6.75 -0.60 0.65
CA VAL A 138 -5.55 -1.06 -0.04
C VAL A 138 -5.23 -0.06 -1.13
N TYR A 139 -4.01 0.45 -1.14
CA TYR A 139 -3.45 1.27 -2.22
C TYR A 139 -2.51 0.43 -3.08
N CYS A 140 -2.47 0.75 -4.37
CA CYS A 140 -1.85 -0.09 -5.38
C CYS A 140 -0.97 0.77 -6.29
N TYR A 141 0.28 0.37 -6.42
CA TYR A 141 1.33 1.12 -7.13
C TYR A 141 2.27 0.21 -7.93
#